data_AF-A0A1I3H7I7-F1
#
_entry.id   AF-A0A1I3H7I7-F1
#
_cell.length_a   1.000
_cell.length_b   1.000
_cell.length_c   1.000
_cell.angle_alpha   90.00
_cell.angle_beta   90.00
_cell.angle_gamma   90.00
#
_symmetry.space_group_name_H-M   'P 1'
#
loop_
_entity.id
_entity.type
_entity.pdbx_description
1 polymer ?
#
loop_
_entity_poly.entity_id
_entity_poly.type
_entity_poly.pdbx_seq_one_letter_code
_entity_poly.pdbx_strand_id
1 'polypeptide(L)'
;MAITPLPTPPASTDRANFDARADAFMLALQTFANECNAAAEAFNFNSTNGTSASSVAIGTGAKSFTTQAGKSYVVGMTLRLANTADASKWMQGEVTSYNSTTGALGMNITHINGSGTLAAWTISQASPIILPFPGTDKVTVHTGNGYASTDNKILRFATILENLGASITYADSLANGGRFTINTSGIYHVNLSHEFSASLGSFGVSKNCTTLTTAFTSIAEAQKLIYAGGNNSSGGTDAPTGNGYTGYLAAGTVLRAHSDGSAMAGAAGRARMIVERLF
;
A
#
# COMPACT_ATOMS: atom_id res chain seq x y z
N MET A 1 -28.91 -18.06 -19.85
CA MET A 1 -29.87 -18.65 -20.80
C MET A 1 -30.89 -19.45 -19.99
N ALA A 2 -32.19 -19.29 -20.25
CA ALA A 2 -33.23 -20.02 -19.51
C ALA A 2 -33.50 -21.36 -20.22
N ILE A 3 -33.59 -22.45 -19.45
CA ILE A 3 -33.99 -23.77 -19.96
C ILE A 3 -35.52 -23.82 -19.95
N THR A 4 -36.11 -24.23 -21.07
CA THR A 4 -37.57 -24.35 -21.20
C THR A 4 -38.08 -25.49 -20.32
N PRO A 5 -39.13 -25.29 -19.49
CA PRO A 5 -39.71 -26.35 -18.68
C PRO A 5 -40.22 -27.51 -19.55
N LEU A 6 -39.93 -28.74 -19.13
CA LEU A 6 -40.45 -29.92 -19.82
C LEU A 6 -41.98 -29.99 -19.70
N PRO A 7 -42.70 -30.42 -20.75
CA PRO A 7 -44.13 -30.66 -20.69
C PRO A 7 -44.45 -31.86 -19.79
N THR A 8 -45.72 -32.03 -19.44
CA THR A 8 -46.17 -33.15 -18.60
C THR A 8 -45.79 -34.49 -19.25
N PRO A 9 -45.04 -35.37 -18.56
CA PRO A 9 -44.59 -36.62 -19.15
C PRO A 9 -45.77 -37.56 -19.43
N PRO A 10 -45.64 -38.46 -20.43
CA PRO A 10 -46.63 -39.50 -20.66
C PRO A 10 -46.67 -40.47 -19.46
N ALA A 11 -47.87 -40.84 -19.03
CA ALA A 11 -48.09 -41.74 -17.90
C ALA A 11 -49.05 -42.86 -18.29
N SER A 12 -48.71 -44.10 -17.93
CA SER A 12 -49.55 -45.28 -18.23
C SER A 12 -50.93 -45.23 -17.56
N THR A 13 -51.08 -44.40 -16.53
CA THR A 13 -52.32 -44.09 -15.82
C THR A 13 -53.24 -43.12 -16.58
N ASP A 14 -52.75 -42.44 -17.63
CA ASP A 14 -53.51 -41.54 -18.51
C ASP A 14 -53.40 -42.01 -19.97
N ARG A 15 -53.94 -43.20 -20.23
CA ARG A 15 -53.83 -43.87 -21.55
C ARG A 15 -54.41 -43.03 -22.69
N ALA A 16 -55.49 -42.29 -22.43
CA ALA A 16 -56.19 -41.50 -23.44
C ALA A 16 -55.32 -40.35 -24.01
N ASN A 17 -54.40 -39.81 -23.19
CA ASN A 17 -53.50 -38.73 -23.60
C ASN A 17 -52.04 -39.19 -23.79
N PHE A 18 -51.76 -40.49 -23.67
CA PHE A 18 -50.39 -41.01 -23.64
C PHE A 18 -49.61 -40.63 -24.91
N ASP A 19 -50.17 -40.90 -26.09
CA ASP A 19 -49.49 -40.67 -27.36
C ASP A 19 -49.20 -39.18 -27.60
N ALA A 20 -50.20 -38.32 -27.37
CA ALA A 20 -50.05 -36.87 -27.50
C ALA A 20 -48.99 -36.30 -26.54
N ARG A 21 -48.92 -36.81 -25.30
CA ARG A 21 -47.89 -36.41 -24.33
C ARG A 21 -46.51 -36.99 -24.66
N ALA A 22 -46.45 -38.20 -25.20
CA ALA A 22 -45.19 -38.83 -25.60
C ALA A 22 -44.53 -38.05 -26.75
N ASP A 23 -45.30 -37.69 -27.78
CA ASP A 23 -44.80 -36.89 -28.90
C ASP A 23 -44.31 -35.51 -28.44
N ALA A 24 -45.11 -34.82 -27.61
CA ALA A 24 -44.74 -33.53 -27.04
C ALA A 24 -43.47 -33.62 -26.16
N PHE A 25 -43.34 -34.67 -25.36
CA PHE A 25 -42.17 -34.89 -24.50
C PHE A 25 -40.92 -35.19 -25.31
N MET A 26 -40.99 -36.03 -26.34
CA MET A 26 -39.85 -36.36 -27.20
C MET A 26 -39.34 -35.13 -27.97
N LEU A 27 -40.24 -34.29 -28.48
CA LEU A 27 -39.88 -33.01 -29.10
C LEU A 27 -39.21 -32.05 -28.09
N ALA A 28 -39.74 -31.99 -26.87
CA ALA A 28 -39.18 -31.18 -25.80
C ALA A 28 -37.77 -31.66 -25.39
N LEU A 29 -37.49 -32.96 -25.40
CA LEU A 29 -36.15 -33.49 -25.11
C LEU A 29 -35.10 -33.04 -26.12
N GLN A 30 -35.45 -32.95 -27.41
CA GLN A 30 -34.53 -32.43 -28.42
C GLN A 30 -34.21 -30.95 -28.19
N THR A 31 -35.24 -30.17 -27.84
CA THR A 31 -35.08 -28.75 -27.49
C THR A 31 -34.22 -28.59 -26.23
N PHE A 32 -34.51 -29.38 -25.20
CA PHE A 32 -33.75 -29.42 -23.96
C PHE A 32 -32.27 -29.76 -24.19
N ALA A 33 -31.96 -30.74 -25.05
CA ALA A 33 -30.58 -31.08 -25.38
C ALA A 33 -29.82 -29.90 -26.01
N ASN A 34 -30.46 -29.17 -26.94
CA ASN A 34 -29.88 -27.98 -27.55
C ASN A 34 -29.66 -26.86 -26.53
N GLU A 35 -30.64 -26.62 -25.67
CA GLU A 35 -30.55 -25.62 -24.60
C GLU A 35 -29.47 -26.00 -23.56
N CYS A 36 -29.32 -27.28 -23.22
CA CYS A 36 -28.24 -27.74 -22.35
C CYS A 36 -26.86 -27.52 -22.97
N ASN A 37 -26.69 -27.81 -24.27
CA ASN A 37 -25.42 -27.57 -24.97
C ASN A 37 -25.07 -26.09 -25.01
N ALA A 38 -26.02 -25.23 -25.38
CA ALA A 38 -25.80 -23.79 -25.40
C ALA A 38 -25.62 -23.20 -23.98
N ALA A 39 -26.21 -23.81 -22.94
CA ALA A 39 -25.96 -23.42 -21.54
C ALA A 39 -24.54 -23.82 -21.10
N ALA A 40 -24.06 -25.00 -21.49
CA ALA A 40 -22.71 -25.45 -21.21
C ALA A 40 -21.66 -24.57 -21.93
N GLU A 41 -21.92 -24.18 -23.18
CA GLU A 41 -21.10 -23.21 -23.90
C GLU A 41 -21.09 -21.84 -23.22
N ALA A 42 -22.26 -21.35 -22.79
CA ALA A 42 -22.38 -20.08 -22.06
C ALA A 42 -21.69 -20.10 -20.69
N PHE A 43 -21.54 -21.28 -20.08
CA PHE A 43 -20.85 -21.46 -18.79
C PHE A 43 -19.33 -21.63 -18.92
N ASN A 44 -18.77 -21.47 -20.12
CA ASN A 44 -17.33 -21.56 -20.33
C ASN A 44 -16.64 -20.27 -19.90
N PHE A 45 -16.50 -20.04 -18.59
CA PHE A 45 -15.47 -19.13 -18.09
C PHE A 45 -14.13 -19.68 -18.57
N ASN A 46 -13.57 -19.08 -19.62
CA ASN A 46 -12.20 -19.38 -19.96
C ASN A 46 -11.28 -19.00 -18.78
N SER A 47 -10.09 -19.58 -18.78
CA SER A 47 -9.05 -19.33 -17.80
C SER A 47 -8.89 -17.83 -17.49
N THR A 48 -8.98 -17.47 -16.21
CA THR A 48 -8.68 -16.13 -15.66
C THR A 48 -7.20 -15.96 -15.32
N ASN A 49 -6.36 -16.84 -15.87
CA ASN A 49 -4.92 -16.78 -15.82
C ASN A 49 -4.37 -16.81 -17.24
N GLY A 50 -3.18 -16.26 -17.45
CA GLY A 50 -2.53 -16.22 -18.75
C GLY A 50 -1.05 -16.01 -18.60
N THR A 51 -0.37 -15.96 -19.74
CA THR A 51 1.02 -15.51 -19.79
C THR A 51 1.17 -14.42 -20.84
N SER A 52 2.23 -13.64 -20.73
CA SER A 52 2.58 -12.64 -21.72
C SER A 52 4.09 -12.58 -21.91
N ALA A 53 4.50 -12.53 -23.18
CA ALA A 53 5.89 -12.31 -23.58
C ALA A 53 6.19 -10.84 -23.92
N SER A 54 5.25 -9.92 -23.64
CA SER A 54 5.42 -8.50 -23.93
C SER A 54 6.56 -7.91 -23.11
N SER A 55 7.48 -7.22 -23.79
CA SER A 55 8.58 -6.50 -23.14
C SER A 55 8.06 -5.20 -22.53
N VAL A 56 7.89 -5.15 -21.21
CA VAL A 56 7.28 -4.03 -20.50
C VAL A 56 8.13 -3.64 -19.30
N ALA A 57 8.37 -2.33 -19.14
CA ALA A 57 9.01 -1.78 -17.95
C ALA A 57 8.02 -1.75 -16.78
N ILE A 58 8.44 -2.28 -15.63
CA ILE A 58 7.70 -2.15 -14.37
C ILE A 58 7.52 -0.67 -14.06
N GLY A 59 6.26 -0.25 -13.93
CA GLY A 59 5.88 1.12 -13.60
C GLY A 59 4.37 1.27 -13.53
N THR A 60 3.92 2.35 -12.90
CA THR A 60 2.50 2.68 -12.79
C THR A 60 1.97 3.34 -14.08
N GLY A 61 0.66 3.48 -14.16
CA GLY A 61 -0.06 4.06 -15.30
C GLY A 61 -0.42 3.03 -16.37
N ALA A 62 -0.77 3.53 -17.56
CA ALA A 62 -1.22 2.69 -18.65
C ALA A 62 -0.11 1.75 -19.17
N LYS A 63 -0.40 0.45 -19.22
CA LYS A 63 0.48 -0.58 -19.78
C LYS A 63 -0.33 -1.47 -20.73
N SER A 64 0.33 -1.98 -21.75
CA SER A 64 -0.26 -2.89 -22.74
C SER A 64 0.51 -4.20 -22.75
N PHE A 65 -0.23 -5.31 -22.78
CA PHE A 65 0.29 -6.66 -22.88
C PHE A 65 -0.44 -7.40 -23.99
N THR A 66 0.20 -8.40 -24.55
CA THR A 66 -0.45 -9.42 -25.36
C THR A 66 -0.45 -10.71 -24.56
N THR A 67 -1.63 -11.26 -24.32
CA THR A 67 -1.84 -12.57 -23.70
C THR A 67 -2.58 -13.49 -24.67
N GLN A 68 -2.96 -14.69 -24.24
CA GLN A 68 -3.72 -15.58 -25.11
C GLN A 68 -5.12 -15.01 -25.41
N ALA A 69 -5.67 -15.38 -26.57
CA ALA A 69 -7.05 -15.09 -26.95
C ALA A 69 -8.07 -15.87 -26.08
N GLY A 70 -9.32 -15.41 -26.10
CA GLY A 70 -10.48 -16.06 -25.49
C GLY A 70 -10.57 -15.99 -23.98
N LYS A 71 -9.69 -15.30 -23.25
CA LYS A 71 -9.69 -15.22 -21.77
C LYS A 71 -10.92 -14.50 -21.23
N SER A 72 -11.29 -14.80 -19.98
CA SER A 72 -12.42 -14.14 -19.30
C SER A 72 -11.99 -12.84 -18.62
N TYR A 73 -11.16 -12.03 -19.27
CA TYR A 73 -10.77 -10.73 -18.76
C TYR A 73 -11.79 -9.68 -19.20
N VAL A 74 -12.31 -8.93 -18.23
CA VAL A 74 -13.31 -7.88 -18.45
C VAL A 74 -12.82 -6.55 -17.89
N VAL A 75 -13.28 -5.44 -18.45
CA VAL A 75 -12.93 -4.09 -17.97
C VAL A 75 -13.32 -3.95 -16.49
N GLY A 76 -12.41 -3.40 -15.67
CA GLY A 76 -12.56 -3.27 -14.22
C GLY A 76 -12.10 -4.50 -13.41
N MET A 77 -11.80 -5.63 -14.06
CA MET A 77 -11.20 -6.78 -13.37
C MET A 77 -9.78 -6.42 -12.91
N THR A 78 -9.43 -6.79 -11.67
CA THR A 78 -8.05 -6.65 -11.20
C THR A 78 -7.22 -7.87 -11.57
N LEU A 79 -6.08 -7.65 -12.22
CA LEU A 79 -5.10 -8.67 -12.56
C LEU A 79 -3.72 -8.32 -11.99
N ARG A 80 -2.96 -9.35 -11.63
CA ARG A 80 -1.54 -9.24 -11.28
C ARG A 80 -0.69 -9.85 -12.40
N LEU A 81 0.35 -9.13 -12.81
CA LEU A 81 1.38 -9.59 -13.74
C LEU A 81 2.68 -9.74 -12.95
N ALA A 82 3.03 -10.97 -12.60
CA ALA A 82 4.29 -11.28 -11.94
C ALA A 82 5.30 -11.78 -12.97
N ASN A 83 6.58 -11.50 -12.78
CA ASN A 83 7.61 -12.11 -13.60
C ASN A 83 7.59 -13.63 -13.41
N THR A 84 7.71 -14.37 -14.52
CA THR A 84 7.60 -15.84 -14.48
C THR A 84 8.75 -16.50 -13.73
N ALA A 85 9.96 -15.91 -13.72
CA ALA A 85 11.13 -16.48 -13.05
C ALA A 85 11.34 -15.93 -11.63
N ASP A 86 10.94 -14.68 -11.37
CA ASP A 86 11.13 -13.97 -10.11
C ASP A 86 9.84 -13.29 -9.64
N ALA A 87 9.04 -14.03 -8.85
CA ALA A 87 7.74 -13.56 -8.36
C ALA A 87 7.82 -12.29 -7.45
N SER A 88 9.02 -11.88 -7.02
CA SER A 88 9.20 -10.61 -6.31
C SER A 88 9.00 -9.39 -7.23
N LYS A 89 9.14 -9.56 -8.55
CA LYS A 89 8.94 -8.48 -9.54
C LYS A 89 7.55 -8.59 -10.15
N TRP A 90 6.70 -7.59 -9.95
CA TRP A 90 5.31 -7.64 -10.42
C TRP A 90 4.68 -6.26 -10.60
N MET A 91 3.58 -6.25 -11.35
CA MET A 91 2.64 -5.13 -11.51
C MET A 91 1.22 -5.61 -11.21
N GLN A 92 0.38 -4.76 -10.63
CA GLN A 92 -1.03 -5.03 -10.42
C GLN A 92 -1.86 -3.80 -10.79
N GLY A 93 -3.00 -4.04 -11.42
CA GLY A 93 -3.89 -2.98 -11.86
C GLY A 93 -5.22 -3.52 -12.38
N GLU A 94 -6.02 -2.60 -12.90
CA GLU A 94 -7.33 -2.91 -13.48
C GLU A 94 -7.23 -3.01 -15.00
N VAL A 95 -8.01 -3.93 -15.57
CA VAL A 95 -8.16 -4.05 -17.02
C VAL A 95 -8.92 -2.84 -17.55
N THR A 96 -8.32 -2.12 -18.50
CA THR A 96 -8.96 -1.02 -19.22
C THR A 96 -9.52 -1.47 -20.57
N SER A 97 -8.95 -2.53 -21.16
CA SER A 97 -9.47 -3.16 -22.38
C SER A 97 -8.94 -4.58 -22.53
N TYR A 98 -9.72 -5.47 -23.14
CA TYR A 98 -9.26 -6.79 -23.57
C TYR A 98 -9.93 -7.17 -24.89
N ASN A 99 -9.15 -7.53 -25.91
CA ASN A 99 -9.66 -8.06 -27.17
C ASN A 99 -9.61 -9.59 -27.12
N SER A 100 -10.78 -10.22 -27.03
CA SER A 100 -10.90 -11.68 -26.93
C SER A 100 -10.46 -12.44 -28.18
N THR A 101 -10.38 -11.79 -29.33
CA THR A 101 -9.90 -12.40 -30.59
C THR A 101 -8.37 -12.34 -30.70
N THR A 102 -7.75 -11.22 -30.33
CA THR A 102 -6.30 -11.02 -30.52
C THR A 102 -5.47 -11.21 -29.25
N GLY A 103 -6.10 -11.24 -28.07
CA GLY A 103 -5.42 -11.30 -26.78
C GLY A 103 -4.77 -9.98 -26.35
N ALA A 104 -5.02 -8.88 -27.06
CA ALA A 104 -4.52 -7.56 -26.67
C ALA A 104 -5.19 -7.11 -25.36
N LEU A 105 -4.38 -6.79 -24.36
CA LEU A 105 -4.78 -6.45 -22.99
C LEU A 105 -4.24 -5.07 -22.62
N GLY A 106 -5.13 -4.11 -22.40
CA GLY A 106 -4.84 -2.82 -21.79
C GLY A 106 -5.10 -2.86 -20.29
N MET A 107 -4.18 -2.31 -19.51
CA MET A 107 -4.33 -2.19 -18.06
C MET A 107 -3.89 -0.83 -17.55
N ASN A 108 -4.53 -0.36 -16.48
CA ASN A 108 -4.05 0.76 -15.68
C ASN A 108 -3.37 0.20 -14.42
N ILE A 109 -2.04 0.25 -14.39
CA ILE A 109 -1.24 -0.28 -13.28
C ILE A 109 -1.21 0.73 -12.15
N THR A 110 -1.68 0.30 -10.97
CA THR A 110 -1.72 1.13 -9.76
C THR A 110 -0.64 0.73 -8.76
N HIS A 111 -0.17 -0.52 -8.79
CA HIS A 111 0.80 -1.06 -7.83
C HIS A 111 1.91 -1.84 -8.52
N ILE A 112 3.12 -1.74 -7.99
CA ILE A 112 4.31 -2.41 -8.51
C ILE A 112 5.19 -2.93 -7.37
N ASN A 113 6.04 -3.91 -7.66
CA ASN A 113 7.21 -4.24 -6.84
C ASN A 113 8.38 -4.61 -7.75
N GLY A 114 9.59 -4.19 -7.35
CA GLY A 114 10.80 -4.35 -8.17
C GLY A 114 10.90 -3.33 -9.30
N SER A 115 11.84 -3.56 -10.20
CA SER A 115 12.18 -2.64 -11.31
C SER A 115 12.69 -3.41 -12.53
N GLY A 116 12.86 -2.69 -13.64
CA GLY A 116 13.41 -3.21 -14.90
C GLY A 116 12.36 -3.48 -15.98
N THR A 117 12.85 -3.85 -17.17
CA THR A 117 12.03 -4.25 -18.32
C THR A 117 12.06 -5.76 -18.45
N LEU A 118 10.90 -6.39 -18.36
CA LEU A 118 10.76 -7.85 -18.37
C LEU A 118 9.89 -8.28 -19.56
N ALA A 119 10.19 -9.46 -20.10
CA ALA A 119 9.52 -10.04 -21.27
C ALA A 119 8.90 -11.42 -20.98
N ALA A 120 8.67 -11.74 -19.71
CA ALA A 120 8.02 -12.97 -19.27
C ALA A 120 7.14 -12.67 -18.06
N TRP A 121 5.83 -12.75 -18.28
CA TRP A 121 4.81 -12.43 -17.29
C TRP A 121 3.84 -13.58 -17.12
N THR A 122 3.57 -13.92 -15.87
CA THR A 122 2.42 -14.74 -15.45
C THR A 122 1.32 -13.79 -15.02
N ILE A 123 0.16 -13.88 -15.69
CA ILE A 123 -1.02 -13.06 -15.45
C ILE A 123 -2.00 -13.90 -14.65
N SER A 124 -2.50 -13.37 -13.53
CA SER A 124 -3.52 -14.04 -12.73
C SER A 124 -4.57 -13.05 -12.24
N GLN A 125 -5.79 -13.54 -12.05
CA GLN A 125 -6.80 -12.79 -11.30
C GLN A 125 -6.27 -12.46 -9.89
N ALA A 126 -6.54 -11.24 -9.44
CA ALA A 126 -6.18 -10.79 -8.12
C ALA A 126 -7.34 -9.99 -7.50
N SER A 127 -7.35 -9.89 -6.17
CA SER A 127 -8.20 -8.93 -5.49
C SER A 127 -7.64 -7.52 -5.70
N PRO A 128 -8.49 -6.48 -5.86
CA PRO A 128 -8.04 -5.10 -5.83
C PRO A 128 -7.22 -4.83 -4.57
N ILE A 129 -6.08 -4.15 -4.73
CA ILE A 129 -5.37 -3.59 -3.60
C ILE A 129 -6.08 -2.24 -3.31
N ILE A 130 -7.03 -2.28 -2.36
CA ILE A 130 -7.97 -1.17 -2.03
C ILE A 130 -7.38 -0.20 -1.00
N LEU A 131 -6.38 -0.66 -0.27
CA LEU A 131 -5.50 0.21 0.46
C LEU A 131 -4.39 0.58 -0.54
N PRO A 132 -3.69 1.72 -0.45
CA PRO A 132 -2.29 1.63 -0.84
C PRO A 132 -1.75 0.37 -0.13
N PHE A 133 -0.83 -0.41 -0.70
CA PHE A 133 0.05 -1.10 0.23
C PHE A 133 0.73 0.07 0.97
N PRO A 134 0.50 0.40 2.26
CA PRO A 134 1.60 0.95 3.01
C PRO A 134 2.63 -0.19 3.04
N GLY A 135 3.44 -0.22 1.98
CA GLY A 135 4.86 -0.51 2.08
C GLY A 135 5.43 0.72 2.73
N THR A 136 5.05 0.81 4.02
CA THR A 136 5.30 1.76 5.06
C THR A 136 6.35 2.76 4.62
N ASP A 137 5.97 3.88 4.01
CA ASP A 137 6.90 5.00 3.90
C ASP A 137 7.15 5.44 5.34
N LYS A 138 8.14 4.81 5.98
CA LYS A 138 8.34 4.84 7.42
C LYS A 138 9.81 4.90 7.68
N VAL A 139 10.15 5.87 8.50
CA VAL A 139 11.48 5.94 9.08
C VAL A 139 11.34 5.90 10.58
N THR A 140 11.95 4.88 11.19
CA THR A 140 12.07 4.74 12.64
C THR A 140 13.54 4.81 13.01
N VAL A 141 13.89 5.77 13.86
CA VAL A 141 15.23 5.93 14.42
C VAL A 141 15.16 5.84 15.93
N HIS A 142 16.22 5.35 16.56
CA HIS A 142 16.34 5.29 18.01
C HIS A 142 17.79 5.35 18.47
N THR A 143 17.98 5.24 19.79
CA THR A 143 19.28 5.37 20.46
C THR A 143 19.82 6.78 20.30
N GLY A 144 19.51 7.66 21.26
CA GLY A 144 19.96 9.05 21.24
C GLY A 144 21.49 9.14 21.23
N ASN A 145 22.04 9.93 20.32
CA ASN A 145 23.48 10.10 20.12
C ASN A 145 23.93 11.54 20.44
N GLY A 146 23.36 12.10 21.51
CA GLY A 146 23.57 13.49 21.90
C GLY A 146 22.96 14.51 20.94
N TYR A 147 23.45 15.73 21.05
CA TYR A 147 23.07 16.86 20.19
C TYR A 147 24.08 17.07 19.08
N ALA A 148 23.64 17.75 18.02
CA ALA A 148 24.54 18.26 17.00
C ALA A 148 25.50 19.34 17.57
N SER A 149 26.63 19.57 16.92
CA SER A 149 27.62 20.56 17.38
C SER A 149 27.28 21.99 16.96
N THR A 150 26.68 22.19 15.79
CA THR A 150 26.25 23.51 15.29
C THR A 150 24.80 23.76 15.65
N ASP A 151 23.89 22.87 15.22
CA ASP A 151 22.46 22.92 15.54
C ASP A 151 22.21 22.28 16.92
N ASN A 152 22.78 22.89 17.95
CA ASN A 152 23.01 22.27 19.27
C ASN A 152 21.77 21.96 20.11
N LYS A 153 20.58 22.16 19.57
CA LYS A 153 19.30 21.75 20.17
C LYS A 153 18.61 20.63 19.41
N ILE A 154 19.20 20.17 18.32
CA ILE A 154 18.71 19.08 17.49
C ILE A 154 19.36 17.76 17.92
N LEU A 155 18.52 16.78 18.22
CA LEU A 155 18.94 15.45 18.64
C LEU A 155 19.49 14.67 17.45
N ARG A 156 20.41 13.77 17.77
CA ARG A 156 20.97 12.77 16.85
C ARG A 156 20.56 11.37 17.26
N PHE A 157 20.56 10.45 16.29
CA PHE A 157 20.23 9.05 16.54
C PHE A 157 21.33 8.15 15.99
N ALA A 158 21.74 7.16 16.78
CA ALA A 158 22.79 6.21 16.41
C ALA A 158 22.28 5.06 15.56
N THR A 159 20.98 4.75 15.63
CA THR A 159 20.41 3.56 14.99
C THR A 159 19.18 3.90 14.16
N ILE A 160 19.17 3.41 12.91
CA ILE A 160 17.99 3.39 12.04
C ILE A 160 17.39 1.99 12.14
N LEU A 161 16.19 1.87 12.69
CA LEU A 161 15.48 0.60 12.84
C LEU A 161 14.73 0.24 11.56
N GLU A 162 14.04 1.22 10.97
CA GLU A 162 13.28 1.06 9.74
C GLU A 162 13.57 2.26 8.83
N ASN A 163 13.77 1.99 7.54
CA ASN A 163 13.84 3.00 6.50
C ASN A 163 13.24 2.40 5.23
N LEU A 164 11.95 2.62 5.08
CA LEU A 164 11.12 1.98 4.08
C LEU A 164 10.52 3.07 3.19
N GLY A 165 10.45 2.78 1.89
CA GLY A 165 9.92 3.69 0.89
C GLY A 165 10.80 4.92 0.61
N ALA A 166 10.25 5.89 -0.11
CA ALA A 166 10.97 7.06 -0.63
C ALA A 166 10.30 8.40 -0.27
N SER A 167 9.12 8.38 0.34
CA SER A 167 8.41 9.63 0.69
C SER A 167 9.03 10.36 1.89
N ILE A 168 9.99 9.74 2.58
CA ILE A 168 10.73 10.33 3.69
C ILE A 168 12.22 10.04 3.50
N THR A 169 13.07 11.05 3.65
CA THR A 169 14.52 10.86 3.73
C THR A 169 15.01 11.24 5.11
N TYR A 170 15.68 10.32 5.80
CA TYR A 170 16.42 10.63 7.02
C TYR A 170 17.90 10.82 6.75
N ALA A 171 18.47 11.87 7.34
CA ALA A 171 19.91 12.13 7.36
C ALA A 171 20.34 12.55 8.76
N ASP A 172 21.44 11.99 9.26
CA ASP A 172 22.11 12.43 10.48
C ASP A 172 23.44 13.09 10.13
N SER A 173 23.81 14.13 10.88
CA SER A 173 25.14 14.73 10.79
C SER A 173 25.62 15.23 12.14
N LEU A 174 26.94 15.24 12.34
CA LEU A 174 27.56 15.78 13.55
C LEU A 174 27.24 17.27 13.74
N ALA A 175 27.22 18.05 12.66
CA ALA A 175 27.00 19.49 12.72
C ALA A 175 25.52 19.86 12.87
N ASN A 176 24.62 19.23 12.09
CA ASN A 176 23.23 19.68 11.93
C ASN A 176 22.16 18.75 12.52
N GLY A 177 22.57 17.61 13.08
CA GLY A 177 21.67 16.70 13.77
C GLY A 177 20.87 15.78 12.85
N GLY A 178 19.87 15.11 13.43
CA GLY A 178 18.92 14.25 12.70
C GLY A 178 17.85 15.07 11.98
N ARG A 179 17.64 14.75 10.70
CA ARG A 179 16.71 15.46 9.80
C ARG A 179 15.86 14.48 9.02
N PHE A 180 14.54 14.66 9.08
CA PHE A 180 13.58 13.98 8.22
C PHE A 180 13.05 14.96 7.18
N THR A 181 13.25 14.66 5.90
CA THR A 181 12.70 15.44 4.78
C THR A 181 11.51 14.68 4.20
N ILE A 182 10.36 15.34 4.14
CA ILE A 182 9.17 14.85 3.46
C ILE A 182 9.36 15.07 1.96
N ASN A 183 9.45 14.01 1.17
CA ASN A 183 9.66 14.09 -0.28
C ASN A 183 8.34 14.11 -1.06
N THR A 184 7.29 13.55 -0.48
CA THR A 184 5.96 13.46 -1.10
C THR A 184 4.94 14.14 -0.20
N SER A 185 4.10 15.01 -0.75
CA SER A 185 3.00 15.59 0.02
C SER A 185 1.99 14.50 0.40
N GLY A 186 1.44 14.57 1.61
CA GLY A 186 0.54 13.54 2.09
C GLY A 186 0.08 13.73 3.52
N ILE A 187 -0.70 12.77 4.02
CA ILE A 187 -1.03 12.69 5.45
C ILE A 187 0.04 11.83 6.13
N TYR A 188 0.60 12.34 7.22
CA TYR A 188 1.67 11.68 7.96
C TYR A 188 1.27 11.50 9.42
N HIS A 189 1.73 10.39 10.00
CA HIS A 189 1.85 10.21 11.43
C HIS A 189 3.30 10.46 11.86
N VAL A 190 3.49 11.28 12.89
CA VAL A 190 4.78 11.58 13.48
C VAL A 190 4.69 11.33 14.97
N ASN A 191 5.66 10.60 15.53
CA ASN A 191 5.79 10.36 16.94
C ASN A 191 7.23 10.60 17.39
N LEU A 192 7.40 11.22 18.55
CA LEU A 192 8.68 11.38 19.21
C LEU A 192 8.53 10.99 20.68
N SER A 193 9.45 10.16 21.16
CA SER A 193 9.62 9.85 22.58
C SER A 193 11.07 10.09 22.99
N HIS A 194 11.25 10.66 24.18
CA HIS A 194 12.57 11.04 24.70
C HIS A 194 12.59 11.12 26.23
N GLU A 195 13.72 10.77 26.85
CA GLU A 195 13.99 10.86 28.29
C GLU A 195 15.30 11.61 28.62
N PHE A 196 15.26 12.51 29.61
CA PHE A 196 16.41 13.27 30.12
C PHE A 196 17.04 12.64 31.37
N SER A 197 18.31 12.93 31.67
CA SER A 197 19.08 12.29 32.76
C SER A 197 18.83 12.83 34.16
N ALA A 198 18.57 14.11 34.38
CA ALA A 198 18.46 14.67 35.74
C ALA A 198 17.79 16.05 35.83
N SER A 199 17.92 16.87 34.78
CA SER A 199 17.23 18.17 34.68
C SER A 199 15.94 18.03 33.89
N LEU A 200 14.91 18.72 34.35
CA LEU A 200 13.69 18.93 33.59
C LEU A 200 14.04 19.61 32.26
N GLY A 201 13.40 19.18 31.18
CA GLY A 201 13.57 19.77 29.85
C GLY A 201 12.35 19.49 29.01
N SER A 202 12.10 20.34 28.01
CA SER A 202 11.07 20.09 27.01
C SER A 202 11.69 19.60 25.71
N PHE A 203 10.91 18.82 24.97
CA PHE A 203 11.25 18.39 23.63
C PHE A 203 10.01 18.32 22.74
N GLY A 204 10.26 18.15 21.45
CA GLY A 204 9.22 18.00 20.46
C GLY A 204 9.79 17.86 19.07
N VAL A 205 8.90 17.93 18.09
CA VAL A 205 9.28 17.93 16.68
C VAL A 205 9.07 19.34 16.15
N SER A 206 10.16 19.96 15.68
CA SER A 206 10.06 21.22 14.96
C SER A 206 9.87 20.97 13.46
N LYS A 207 9.04 21.79 12.81
CA LYS A 207 8.81 21.78 11.35
C LYS A 207 9.40 23.04 10.73
N ASN A 208 10.19 22.88 9.67
CA ASN A 208 10.79 23.98 8.90
C ASN A 208 11.44 25.06 9.78
N CYS A 209 11.99 24.65 10.93
CA CYS A 209 12.59 25.57 11.88
C CYS A 209 13.92 26.10 11.32
N THR A 210 14.17 27.39 11.53
CA THR A 210 15.38 28.12 11.11
C THR A 210 16.28 28.49 12.29
N THR A 211 15.78 28.46 13.52
CA THR A 211 16.51 28.79 14.75
C THR A 211 16.86 27.54 15.54
N LEU A 212 17.80 26.74 15.02
CA LEU A 212 18.08 25.38 15.52
C LEU A 212 19.01 25.33 16.76
N THR A 213 19.51 26.48 17.20
CA THR A 213 20.28 26.65 18.45
C THR A 213 19.43 27.17 19.62
N THR A 214 18.21 27.62 19.33
CA THR A 214 17.26 28.14 20.32
C THR A 214 16.54 26.99 21.00
N ALA A 215 16.27 27.12 22.30
CA ALA A 215 15.49 26.13 23.06
C ALA A 215 14.11 25.89 22.41
N PHE A 216 13.65 24.64 22.37
CA PHE A 216 12.40 24.27 21.71
C PHE A 216 11.17 25.00 22.27
N THR A 217 11.12 25.27 23.57
CA THR A 217 10.06 26.08 24.18
C THR A 217 9.97 27.50 23.61
N SER A 218 11.11 28.04 23.16
CA SER A 218 11.29 29.44 22.76
C SER A 218 11.28 29.67 21.24
N ILE A 219 11.16 28.62 20.42
CA ILE A 219 10.95 28.81 18.97
C ILE A 219 9.52 29.28 18.67
N ALA A 220 9.31 29.84 17.49
CA ALA A 220 7.99 30.31 17.07
C ALA A 220 6.96 29.17 17.05
N GLU A 221 5.73 29.46 17.49
CA GLU A 221 4.66 28.45 17.59
C GLU A 221 4.36 27.79 16.24
N ALA A 222 4.40 28.56 15.15
CA ALA A 222 4.22 28.04 13.79
C ALA A 222 5.30 27.02 13.36
N GLN A 223 6.43 26.95 14.06
CA GLN A 223 7.53 26.01 13.80
C GLN A 223 7.46 24.77 14.71
N LYS A 224 6.52 24.69 15.65
CA LYS A 224 6.29 23.50 16.48
C LYS A 224 5.26 22.60 15.79
N LEU A 225 5.63 21.36 15.50
CA LEU A 225 4.70 20.35 14.99
C LEU A 225 4.09 19.54 16.13
N ILE A 226 4.95 19.07 17.02
CA ILE A 226 4.59 18.29 18.20
C ILE A 226 5.26 18.96 19.39
N TYR A 227 4.49 19.32 20.40
CA TYR A 227 5.00 19.75 21.70
C TYR A 227 4.84 18.60 22.70
N ALA A 228 5.92 17.91 23.05
CA ALA A 228 5.92 16.87 24.07
C ALA A 228 6.41 17.47 25.40
N GLY A 229 5.74 18.55 25.84
CA GLY A 229 6.08 19.22 27.10
C GLY A 229 5.60 18.46 28.32
N GLY A 230 6.40 18.58 29.37
CA GLY A 230 6.26 17.92 30.65
C GLY A 230 7.64 17.89 31.29
N ASN A 231 7.73 18.28 32.54
CA ASN A 231 8.96 18.29 33.31
C ASN A 231 9.50 16.85 33.47
N ASN A 232 10.17 16.31 32.44
CA ASN A 232 10.66 14.93 32.43
C ASN A 232 12.00 14.82 33.18
N SER A 233 12.05 13.90 34.15
CA SER A 233 13.25 13.54 34.93
C SER A 233 13.53 12.05 34.82
N SER A 234 14.80 11.63 34.83
CA SER A 234 15.11 10.21 35.04
C SER A 234 14.76 9.82 36.48
N GLY A 235 13.92 8.79 36.63
CA GLY A 235 13.54 8.24 37.94
C GLY A 235 12.08 8.46 38.38
N GLY A 236 11.26 9.18 37.61
CA GLY A 236 9.80 9.14 37.78
C GLY A 236 9.24 7.80 37.30
N THR A 237 8.17 7.31 37.92
CA THR A 237 7.38 6.16 37.41
C THR A 237 6.70 6.45 36.07
N ASP A 238 6.80 7.69 35.58
CA ASP A 238 6.20 8.15 34.35
C ASP A 238 7.13 7.85 33.16
N ALA A 239 6.72 6.82 32.43
CA ALA A 239 7.20 6.37 31.13
C ALA A 239 7.41 7.52 30.13
N PRO A 240 8.21 7.33 29.05
CA PRO A 240 8.44 8.37 28.05
C PRO A 240 7.12 8.96 27.54
N THR A 241 6.92 10.27 27.73
CA THR A 241 5.77 11.00 27.19
C THR A 241 5.91 11.10 25.68
N GLY A 242 5.38 10.10 24.97
CA GLY A 242 5.26 10.13 23.53
C GLY A 242 4.12 11.06 23.15
N ASN A 243 4.39 12.03 22.28
CA ASN A 243 3.33 12.87 21.71
C ASN A 243 3.31 12.71 20.19
N GLY A 244 2.12 12.74 19.60
CA GLY A 244 1.89 12.37 18.21
C GLY A 244 1.26 13.51 17.41
N TYR A 245 1.61 13.60 16.13
CA TYR A 245 0.90 14.41 15.15
C TYR A 245 0.38 13.50 14.05
N THR A 246 -0.89 13.69 13.69
CA THR A 246 -1.44 13.11 12.47
C THR A 246 -2.06 14.24 11.66
N GLY A 247 -1.57 14.44 10.44
CA GLY A 247 -2.09 15.49 9.57
C GLY A 247 -1.27 15.67 8.30
N TYR A 248 -1.67 16.65 7.50
CA TYR A 248 -1.01 16.93 6.23
C TYR A 248 0.39 17.51 6.42
N LEU A 249 1.35 17.03 5.63
CA LEU A 249 2.67 17.63 5.44
C LEU A 249 2.95 17.74 3.95
N ALA A 250 3.45 18.89 3.52
CA ALA A 250 3.84 19.13 2.13
C ALA A 250 5.23 18.58 1.84
N ALA A 251 5.47 18.16 0.60
CA ALA A 251 6.81 17.89 0.08
C ALA A 251 7.75 19.08 0.34
N GLY A 252 8.99 18.78 0.70
CA GLY A 252 9.99 19.75 1.16
C GLY A 252 9.91 20.09 2.66
N THR A 253 8.88 19.63 3.38
CA THR A 253 8.82 19.83 4.84
C THR A 253 9.97 19.10 5.53
N VAL A 254 10.67 19.81 6.41
CA VAL A 254 11.76 19.26 7.21
C VAL A 254 11.32 19.16 8.67
N LEU A 255 11.40 17.96 9.21
CA LEU A 255 11.12 17.66 10.62
C LEU A 255 12.41 17.35 11.36
N ARG A 256 12.53 17.83 12.60
CA ARG A 256 13.68 17.57 13.46
C ARG A 256 13.23 17.33 14.90
N ALA A 257 13.86 16.35 15.56
CA ALA A 257 13.73 16.19 17.00
C ALA A 257 14.50 17.32 17.70
N HIS A 258 13.78 18.21 18.38
CA HIS A 258 14.28 19.46 18.94
C HIS A 258 13.97 19.51 20.44
N SER A 259 14.90 19.98 21.26
CA SER A 259 14.70 20.14 22.71
C SER A 259 15.26 21.46 23.25
N ASP A 260 15.15 21.67 24.55
CA ASP A 260 15.78 22.81 25.23
C ASP A 260 17.31 22.67 25.39
N GLY A 261 17.86 21.49 25.05
CA GLY A 261 19.30 21.17 25.15
C GLY A 261 19.72 20.61 26.51
N SER A 262 18.76 20.14 27.32
CA SER A 262 19.00 19.43 28.58
C SER A 262 19.72 18.10 28.36
N ALA A 263 20.49 17.64 29.34
CA ALA A 263 21.27 16.41 29.19
C ALA A 263 20.37 15.15 28.97
N MET A 264 20.73 14.34 27.97
CA MET A 264 20.06 13.08 27.62
C MET A 264 20.23 12.02 28.74
N ALA A 265 19.29 11.08 28.89
CA ALA A 265 19.39 9.98 29.87
C ALA A 265 20.43 8.90 29.51
N GLY A 266 21.54 8.82 30.25
CA GLY A 266 22.54 7.75 30.11
C GLY A 266 23.37 7.81 28.82
N ALA A 267 24.22 6.80 28.60
CA ALA A 267 25.26 6.81 27.55
C ALA A 267 24.73 6.84 26.10
N ALA A 268 23.43 6.65 25.88
CA ALA A 268 22.84 6.74 24.55
C ALA A 268 21.35 7.10 24.54
N GLY A 269 20.83 7.86 25.52
CA GLY A 269 19.48 8.47 25.56
C GLY A 269 18.31 7.61 25.04
N ARG A 270 17.33 7.26 25.88
CA ARG A 270 16.09 6.61 25.39
C ARG A 270 15.28 7.60 24.52
N ALA A 271 15.63 7.68 23.25
CA ALA A 271 15.03 8.55 22.25
C ALA A 271 14.61 7.70 21.05
N ARG A 272 13.41 7.94 20.55
CA ARG A 272 12.88 7.30 19.34
C ARG A 272 12.01 8.29 18.59
N MET A 273 12.19 8.35 17.27
CA MET A 273 11.31 9.11 16.39
C MET A 273 10.79 8.20 15.28
N ILE A 274 9.49 8.28 15.02
CA ILE A 274 8.79 7.57 13.95
C ILE A 274 8.14 8.62 13.07
N VAL A 275 8.37 8.52 11.77
CA VAL A 275 7.63 9.28 10.74
C VAL A 275 7.09 8.25 9.77
N GLU A 276 5.77 8.23 9.58
CA GLU A 276 5.08 7.29 8.71
C GLU A 276 4.09 8.04 7.83
N ARG A 277 4.07 7.75 6.52
CA ARG A 277 3.06 8.27 5.62
C ARG A 277 1.83 7.36 5.63
N LEU A 278 0.65 7.96 5.78
CA LEU A 278 -0.64 7.29 5.77
C LEU A 278 -1.33 7.37 4.39
N PHE A 279 -1.22 8.53 3.71
CA PHE A 279 -1.85 8.81 2.41
C PHE A 279 -0.99 9.75 1.56
#